data_AF-A0A9W6Q449-F1
#
_entry.id   AF-A0A9W6Q449-F1
#
_cell.length_a   1.000
_cell.length_b   1.000
_cell.length_c   1.000
_cell.angle_alpha   90.00
_cell.angle_beta   90.00
_cell.angle_gamma   90.00
#
_symmetry.space_group_name_H-M   'P 1'
#
loop_
_entity.id
_entity.type
_entity.pdbx_description
1 polymer ?
#
loop_
_entity_poly.entity_id
_entity_poly.type
_entity_poly.pdbx_seq_one_letter_code
_entity_poly.pdbx_strand_id
1 'polypeptide(L)' 'MLRAIDTDAANVAPVRLFTYDSSQSTRARNSGLRVEKLALPAEGESRPKSRYCRRVEAGWSCR' A
#
# COMPACT_ATOMS: atom_id res chain seq x y z
N MET A 1 -4.18 -5.81 -40.09
CA MET A 1 -2.85 -5.39 -39.61
C MET A 1 -2.98 -4.97 -38.16
N LEU A 2 -2.56 -5.82 -37.21
CA LEU A 2 -2.48 -5.41 -35.79
C LEU A 2 -1.16 -4.65 -35.58
N ARG A 3 -1.23 -3.45 -34.99
CA ARG A 3 -0.03 -2.68 -34.60
C ARG A 3 0.52 -3.26 -33.30
N ALA A 4 1.82 -3.51 -33.27
CA ALA A 4 2.54 -3.81 -32.04
C ALA A 4 2.43 -2.60 -31.11
N ILE A 5 2.05 -2.86 -29.86
CA ILE A 5 2.17 -1.85 -28.80
C ILE A 5 3.66 -1.84 -28.46
N ASP A 6 4.37 -0.79 -28.86
CA ASP A 6 5.72 -0.50 -28.39
C ASP A 6 5.64 -0.26 -26.89
N THR A 7 5.72 -1.34 -26.10
CA THR A 7 5.99 -1.24 -24.68
C THR A 7 7.44 -0.83 -24.55
N ASP A 8 7.64 0.49 -24.52
CA ASP A 8 8.89 1.14 -24.17
C ASP A 8 9.26 0.75 -22.74
N ALA A 9 9.82 -0.46 -22.60
CA ALA A 9 10.25 -1.06 -21.35
C ALA A 9 11.48 -0.34 -20.77
N ALA A 10 11.99 0.71 -21.42
CA ALA A 10 13.20 1.41 -21.02
C ALA A 10 12.98 2.45 -19.91
N ASN A 11 11.72 2.80 -19.58
CA ASN A 11 11.39 3.78 -18.54
C ASN A 11 10.43 3.24 -17.47
N VAL A 12 10.57 1.97 -17.08
CA VAL A 12 9.84 1.45 -15.92
C VAL A 12 10.48 2.02 -14.65
N ALA A 13 9.89 3.10 -14.13
CA ALA A 13 10.28 3.63 -12.83
C ALA A 13 10.21 2.51 -11.78
N PRO A 14 11.22 2.39 -10.89
CA PRO A 14 11.25 1.31 -9.91
C PRO A 14 10.02 1.37 -9.01
N VAL A 15 9.18 0.33 -9.07
CA VAL A 15 7.96 0.23 -8.25
C VAL A 15 8.35 0.04 -6.78
N ARG A 16 7.91 0.96 -5.93
CA ARG A 16 8.08 0.89 -4.46
C ARG A 16 6.74 0.54 -3.80
N LEU A 17 6.77 -0.46 -2.92
CA LEU A 17 5.61 -0.85 -2.11
C LEU A 17 5.71 -0.25 -0.72
N PHE A 18 4.66 0.45 -0.30
CA PHE A 18 4.50 0.95 1.06
C PHE A 18 3.43 0.11 1.77
N THR A 19 3.79 -0.54 2.87
CA THR A 19 2.84 -1.41 3.60
C THR A 19 3.10 -1.44 5.11
N TYR A 20 2.01 -1.61 5.88
CA TYR A 20 2.06 -1.89 7.32
C TYR A 20 2.12 -3.40 7.61
N ASP A 21 1.76 -4.23 6.63
CA ASP A 21 1.60 -5.68 6.77
C ASP A 21 2.96 -6.39 6.60
N SER A 22 3.40 -7.08 7.65
CA SER A 22 4.66 -7.82 7.67
C SER A 22 4.69 -8.95 6.63
N SER A 23 3.59 -9.70 6.46
CA SER A 23 3.48 -10.81 5.53
C SER A 23 3.52 -10.34 4.07
N GLN A 24 2.87 -9.22 3.74
CA GLN A 24 2.97 -8.61 2.42
C GLN A 24 4.38 -8.09 2.16
N SER A 25 5.01 -7.49 3.18
CA SER A 25 6.37 -6.99 3.05
C SER A 25 7.38 -8.09 2.73
N THR A 26 7.23 -9.27 3.34
CA THR A 26 8.10 -10.43 3.08
C THR A 26 7.90 -10.97 1.68
N ARG A 27 6.64 -11.19 1.26
CA ARG A 27 6.32 -11.68 -0.08
C ARG A 27 6.82 -10.73 -1.18
N ALA A 28 6.63 -9.43 -1.01
CA ALA A 28 7.06 -8.43 -1.98
C ALA A 28 8.59 -8.30 -2.07
N ARG A 29 9.33 -8.43 -0.95
CA ARG A 29 10.79 -8.50 -1.00
C ARG A 29 11.27 -9.75 -1.73
N ASN A 30 10.65 -10.90 -1.48
CA ASN A 30 11.00 -12.15 -2.15
C ASN A 30 10.72 -12.10 -3.67
N SER A 31 9.79 -11.25 -4.12
CA SER A 31 9.55 -10.99 -5.54
C SER A 31 10.42 -9.86 -6.12
N GLY A 32 11.44 -9.38 -5.39
CA GLY A 32 12.38 -8.36 -5.86
C GLY A 32 11.88 -6.92 -5.80
N LEU A 33 10.74 -6.65 -5.15
CA LEU A 33 10.22 -5.29 -5.01
C LEU A 33 10.94 -4.54 -3.89
N ARG A 34 11.08 -3.22 -4.09
CA ARG A 34 11.54 -2.31 -3.03
C ARG A 34 10.38 -2.05 -2.08
N VAL A 35 10.54 -2.47 -0.81
CA VAL A 35 9.48 -2.36 0.19
C VAL A 35 9.88 -1.41 1.32
N GLU A 36 9.02 -0.45 1.61
CA GLU A 36 9.12 0.46 2.74
C GLU A 36 8.00 0.17 3.73
N LYS A 37 8.37 -0.15 4.97
CA LYS A 37 7.38 -0.39 6.02
C LYS A 37 6.92 0.96 6.55
N LEU A 38 5.61 1.19 6.51
CA LEU A 38 5.01 2.35 7.14
C LEU A 38 4.98 2.11 8.65
N ALA A 39 5.29 3.15 9.44
CA ALA A 39 5.25 3.08 10.90
C ALA A 39 3.83 2.70 11.35
N LEU A 40 3.69 1.60 12.09
CA LEU A 40 2.40 1.24 12.68
C LEU A 40 1.93 2.42 13.55
N PRO A 41 0.66 2.86 13.43
CA PRO A 41 0.14 3.82 14.39
C PRO A 41 0.29 3.20 15.79
N ALA A 42 0.65 4.04 16.78
CA ALA A 42 0.88 3.59 18.16
C ALA A 42 -0.30 2.74 18.64
N GLU A 43 -0.01 1.65 19.36
CA GLU A 43 -1.03 0.77 19.90
C GLU A 43 -2.03 1.60 20.73
N GLY A 44 -3.27 1.72 20.25
CA GLY A 44 -4.27 2.61 20.83
C GLY A 44 -5.12 3.36 19.80
N GLU A 45 -4.61 3.58 18.58
CA GLU A 45 -5.46 4.01 17.46
C GLU A 45 -6.17 2.81 16.85
N SER A 46 -7.21 2.33 17.55
CA SER A 46 -8.12 1.35 16.98
C SER A 46 -8.81 1.96 15.76
N ARG A 47 -8.33 1.62 14.57
CA ARG A 47 -9.14 1.78 13.36
C ARG A 47 -10.39 0.93 13.56
N PRO A 48 -11.59 1.51 13.60
CA PRO A 48 -12.80 0.71 13.58
C PRO A 48 -12.78 -0.17 12.33
N LYS A 49 -13.10 -1.47 12.49
CA LYS A 49 -13.03 -2.48 11.42
C LYS A 49 -14.05 -2.29 10.28
N SER A 50 -14.80 -1.18 10.30
CA SER A 50 -15.86 -0.88 9.35
C SER A 50 -15.36 0.06 8.25
N ARG A 51 -15.68 -0.28 6.99
CA ARG A 51 -15.42 0.58 5.83
C ARG A 51 -16.20 1.91 5.88
N TYR A 52 -17.19 2.03 6.76
CA TYR A 52 -18.03 3.23 6.91
C TYR A 52 -17.49 4.21 7.97
N CYS A 53 -16.32 3.93 8.54
CA CYS A 53 -15.71 4.79 9.53
C CYS A 53 -14.58 5.62 8.94
N ARG A 54 -14.66 6.94 9.14
CA ARG A 54 -13.62 7.90 8.76
C ARG A 54 -13.07 8.64 9.97
N ARG A 55 -11.83 9.10 9.88
CA ARG A 55 -11.20 9.92 10.92
C ARG A 55 -11.70 11.37 10.81
N VAL A 56 -12.05 11.97 11.94
CA VAL A 56 -12.44 13.38 12.12
C VAL A 56 -11.66 13.98 13.30
N GLU A 57 -11.66 15.30 13.49
CA GLU A 57 -10.88 15.97 14.54
C GLU A 57 -11.17 15.42 15.96
N ALA A 58 -12.41 15.00 16.23
CA ALA A 58 -12.85 14.44 17.51
C ALA A 58 -12.66 12.91 17.66
N GLY A 59 -12.06 12.22 16.69
CA GLY A 59 -11.86 10.76 16.71
C GLY A 59 -12.38 10.04 15.47
N TRP A 60 -12.95 8.85 15.62
CA TRP A 60 -13.51 8.07 14.50
C TRP A 60 -15.02 8.27 14.42
N SER A 61 -15.50 8.70 13.26
CA SER A 61 -16.93 8.81 12.95
C SER A 61 -17.33 7.65 12.04
N CYS A 62 -18.26 6.82 12.51
CA CYS A 62 -18.85 5.72 11.76
C CYS A 62 -20.26 6.11 11.34
N ARG A 63 -20.56 5.95 10.05
CA ARG A 63 -21.90 6.16 9.50
C ARG A 63 -22.67 4.86 9.41
#